data_AF-A0ABD7V1H7-F1
#
_entry.id   AF-A0ABD7V1H7-F1
#
_cell.length_a   1.000
_cell.length_b   1.000
_cell.length_c   1.000
_cell.angle_alpha   90.00
_cell.angle_beta   90.00
_cell.angle_gamma   90.00
#
_symmetry.space_group_name_H-M   'P 1'
#
loop_
_entity.id
_entity.type
_entity.pdbx_description
1 polymer ?
#
loop_
_entity_poly.entity_id
_entity_poly.type
_entity_poly.pdbx_seq_one_letter_code
_entity_poly.pdbx_strand_id
1 'polypeptide(L)'
;MRYRSDLERLATLDAAAIEAVCTDCTTIDEYIACAVDKSIEHDALADEFEAFDEPEEAAFLRQEAAAWRATARLLQTVAADPEAYTGESGRDRTHGVA
;
A
#
# COMPACT_ATOMS: atom_id res chain seq x y z
N MET A 1 9.50 -8.30 7.05
CA MET A 1 8.58 -8.33 5.88
C MET A 1 9.25 -7.73 4.64
N ARG A 2 9.19 -8.41 3.47
CA ARG A 2 9.96 -8.08 2.24
C ARG A 2 9.54 -6.76 1.56
N TYR A 3 8.29 -6.33 1.71
CA TYR A 3 7.72 -5.20 0.96
C TYR A 3 7.63 -3.90 1.78
N ARG A 4 8.08 -3.91 3.04
CA ARG A 4 8.02 -2.74 3.94
C ARG A 4 8.69 -1.51 3.34
N SER A 5 9.93 -1.66 2.84
CA SER A 5 10.67 -0.53 2.27
C SER A 5 10.06 0.02 0.97
N ASP A 6 9.29 -0.79 0.25
CA ASP A 6 8.58 -0.34 -0.95
C ASP A 6 7.33 0.46 -0.57
N LEU A 7 6.60 0.02 0.46
CA LEU A 7 5.48 0.78 1.05
C LEU A 7 5.95 2.13 1.63
N GLU A 8 7.06 2.15 2.36
CA GLU A 8 7.65 3.37 2.92
C GLU A 8 8.05 4.37 1.82
N ARG A 9 8.48 3.87 0.65
CA ARG A 9 8.90 4.71 -0.49
C ARG A 9 7.73 5.36 -1.19
N LEU A 10 6.57 4.72 -1.22
CA LEU A 10 5.35 5.26 -1.84
C LEU A 10 4.75 6.41 -1.03
N ALA A 11 5.05 6.48 0.28
CA ALA A 11 4.66 7.59 1.16
C ALA A 11 3.15 7.90 1.21
N THR A 12 2.29 6.95 0.81
CA THR A 12 0.83 7.10 0.90
C THR A 12 0.27 6.60 2.23
N LEU A 13 0.88 5.56 2.79
CA LEU A 13 0.48 4.98 4.08
C LEU A 13 1.35 5.56 5.19
N ASP A 14 0.74 5.84 6.34
CA ASP A 14 1.49 6.18 7.55
C ASP A 14 2.21 4.95 8.13
N ALA A 15 3.21 5.19 8.97
CA ALA A 15 3.98 4.15 9.67
C ALA A 15 3.09 3.12 10.39
N ALA A 16 1.98 3.54 11.01
CA ALA A 16 1.05 2.62 11.68
C ALA A 16 0.33 1.68 10.70
N ALA A 17 -0.10 2.20 9.54
CA ALA A 17 -0.73 1.40 8.49
C ALA A 17 0.26 0.41 7.86
N ILE A 18 1.50 0.86 7.62
CA ILE A 18 2.58 -0.01 7.13
C ILE A 18 2.85 -1.14 8.13
N GLU A 19 2.90 -0.84 9.43
CA GLU A 19 3.09 -1.85 10.47
C GLU A 19 1.95 -2.88 10.50
N ALA A 20 0.70 -2.42 10.42
CA ALA A 20 -0.48 -3.29 10.40
C ALA A 20 -0.43 -4.27 9.21
N VAL A 21 -0.24 -3.74 7.99
CA VAL A 21 -0.11 -4.55 6.76
C VAL A 21 1.05 -5.53 6.84
N CYS A 22 2.17 -5.14 7.46
CA CYS A 22 3.36 -5.99 7.57
C CYS A 22 3.21 -7.12 8.59
N THR A 23 2.32 -6.96 9.57
CA THR A 23 2.22 -7.86 10.73
C THR A 23 1.00 -8.77 10.64
N ASP A 24 -0.10 -8.27 10.06
CA ASP A 24 -1.36 -8.98 9.97
C ASP A 24 -1.91 -8.98 8.54
N CYS A 25 -1.91 -10.15 7.92
CA CYS A 25 -2.39 -10.32 6.55
C CYS A 25 -3.91 -10.22 6.41
N THR A 26 -4.67 -10.23 7.51
CA THR A 26 -6.14 -10.09 7.46
C THR A 26 -6.56 -8.64 7.26
N THR A 27 -5.72 -7.68 7.66
CA THR A 27 -5.92 -6.25 7.39
C THR A 27 -5.58 -5.83 5.95
N ILE A 28 -4.99 -6.70 5.12
CA ILE A 28 -4.52 -6.27 3.80
C ILE A 28 -5.67 -5.81 2.89
N ASP A 29 -6.82 -6.47 2.96
CA ASP A 29 -7.96 -6.20 2.08
C ASP A 29 -8.57 -4.81 2.35
N GLU A 30 -8.67 -4.41 3.63
CA GLU A 30 -9.13 -3.06 3.99
C GLU A 30 -8.19 -1.97 3.47
N TYR A 31 -6.87 -2.20 3.50
CA TYR A 31 -5.90 -1.22 2.99
C TYR A 31 -5.87 -1.18 1.46
N ILE A 32 -6.13 -2.31 0.77
CA ILE A 32 -6.34 -2.33 -0.68
C ILE A 32 -7.56 -1.49 -1.04
N ALA A 33 -8.71 -1.74 -0.38
CA ALA A 33 -9.94 -1.00 -0.63
C ALA A 33 -9.74 0.50 -0.38
N CYS A 34 -9.14 0.87 0.76
CA CYS A 34 -8.82 2.25 1.10
C CYS A 34 -7.92 2.92 0.05
N ALA A 35 -6.85 2.26 -0.40
CA ALA A 35 -5.97 2.81 -1.44
C ALA A 35 -6.69 2.99 -2.79
N VAL A 36 -7.61 2.09 -3.14
CA VAL A 36 -8.45 2.23 -4.35
C VAL A 36 -9.40 3.41 -4.21
N ASP A 37 -10.15 3.51 -3.10
CA ASP A 37 -11.06 4.63 -2.83
C ASP A 37 -10.33 5.98 -2.87
N LYS A 38 -9.18 6.08 -2.20
CA LYS A 38 -8.35 7.30 -2.23
C LYS A 38 -7.89 7.64 -3.64
N SER A 39 -7.52 6.65 -4.47
CA SER A 39 -7.14 6.93 -5.86
C SER A 39 -8.29 7.49 -6.69
N ILE A 40 -9.52 7.00 -6.48
CA ILE A 40 -10.72 7.47 -7.18
C ILE A 40 -11.09 8.89 -6.72
N GLU A 41 -11.02 9.14 -5.41
CA GLU A 41 -11.27 10.46 -4.81
C GLU A 41 -10.33 11.52 -5.39
N HIS A 42 -9.03 11.26 -5.46
CA HIS A 42 -8.07 12.22 -5.99
C HIS A 42 -8.26 12.46 -7.49
N ASP A 43 -8.62 11.44 -8.28
CA ASP A 43 -8.94 11.67 -9.70
C ASP A 43 -10.20 12.50 -9.89
N ALA A 44 -11.23 12.30 -9.06
CA ALA A 44 -12.44 13.10 -9.10
C ALA A 44 -12.15 14.56 -8.72
N LEU A 45 -11.35 14.78 -7.68
CA LEU A 45 -10.90 16.13 -7.30
C LEU A 45 -10.05 16.76 -8.40
N ALA A 46 -9.15 15.99 -9.04
CA ALA A 46 -8.33 16.51 -10.13
C ALA A 46 -9.18 17.00 -11.32
N ASP A 47 -10.26 16.28 -11.65
CA ASP A 47 -11.23 16.68 -12.68
C ASP A 47 -11.95 17.99 -12.28
N GLU A 48 -12.31 18.13 -11.01
CA GLU A 48 -12.90 19.33 -10.45
C GLU A 48 -11.96 20.55 -10.55
N PHE A 49 -10.69 20.42 -10.14
CA PHE A 49 -9.70 21.50 -10.24
C PHE A 49 -9.34 21.85 -11.70
N GLU A 50 -9.35 20.87 -12.60
CA GLU A 50 -9.20 21.15 -14.04
C GLU A 50 -10.37 21.98 -14.58
N ALA A 51 -11.60 21.72 -14.11
CA ALA A 51 -12.78 22.52 -14.46
C ALA A 51 -12.74 23.95 -13.90
N PHE A 52 -11.99 24.19 -12.82
CA PHE A 52 -11.78 25.52 -12.23
C PHE A 52 -10.55 26.28 -12.78
N ASP A 53 -9.88 25.76 -13.81
CA ASP A 53 -8.66 26.33 -14.41
C ASP A 53 -7.48 26.38 -13.41
N GLU A 54 -7.39 25.38 -12.51
CA GLU A 54 -6.32 25.19 -11.53
C GLU A 54 -5.44 23.97 -11.89
N PRO A 55 -4.66 24.04 -12.99
CA PRO A 55 -3.96 22.88 -13.56
C PRO A 55 -2.83 22.35 -12.67
N GLU A 56 -2.23 23.19 -11.83
CA GLU A 56 -1.17 22.77 -10.90
C GLU A 56 -1.72 21.86 -9.81
N GLU A 57 -2.89 22.21 -9.24
CA GLU A 57 -3.56 21.41 -8.23
C GLU A 57 -4.12 20.12 -8.83
N ALA A 58 -4.72 20.21 -10.02
CA ALA A 58 -5.13 19.02 -10.77
C ALA A 58 -3.96 18.07 -11.01
N ALA A 59 -2.79 18.57 -11.45
CA ALA A 59 -1.60 17.75 -11.68
C ALA A 59 -1.04 17.14 -10.38
N PHE A 60 -1.11 17.86 -9.27
CA PHE A 60 -0.74 17.33 -7.95
C PHE A 60 -1.66 16.16 -7.56
N LEU A 61 -2.97 16.35 -7.64
CA LEU A 61 -3.96 15.32 -7.31
C LEU A 61 -3.84 14.08 -8.23
N ARG A 62 -3.52 14.25 -9.51
CA ARG A 62 -3.23 13.12 -10.42
C ARG A 62 -2.00 12.33 -9.97
N GLN A 63 -0.97 13.01 -9.47
CA GLN A 63 0.23 12.35 -8.92
C GLN A 63 -0.12 11.57 -7.65
N GLU A 64 -0.92 12.16 -6.76
CA GLU A 64 -1.41 11.47 -5.56
C GLU A 64 -2.24 10.23 -5.94
N ALA A 65 -3.17 10.37 -6.88
CA ALA A 65 -3.98 9.24 -7.37
C ALA A 65 -3.10 8.13 -7.97
N ALA A 66 -2.03 8.48 -8.69
CA ALA A 66 -1.07 7.51 -9.22
C ALA A 66 -0.29 6.80 -8.11
N ALA A 67 0.12 7.51 -7.06
CA ALA A 67 0.76 6.93 -5.89
C ALA A 67 -0.16 5.95 -5.17
N TRP A 68 -1.43 6.33 -4.93
CA TRP A 68 -2.43 5.46 -4.30
C TRP A 68 -2.69 4.17 -5.11
N ARG A 69 -2.73 4.25 -6.45
CA ARG A 69 -2.81 3.06 -7.31
C ARG A 69 -1.59 2.17 -7.21
N ALA A 70 -0.39 2.75 -7.12
CA ALA A 70 0.83 1.98 -6.94
C ALA A 70 0.80 1.23 -5.60
N THR A 71 0.34 1.88 -4.54
CA THR A 71 0.15 1.27 -3.22
C THR A 71 -0.87 0.13 -3.27
N ALA A 72 -2.04 0.32 -3.88
CA ALA A 72 -3.03 -0.74 -4.03
C ALA A 72 -2.46 -1.98 -4.76
N ARG A 73 -1.70 -1.77 -5.85
CA ARG A 73 -1.06 -2.86 -6.59
C ARG A 73 0.01 -3.59 -5.78
N LEU A 74 0.79 -2.86 -4.99
CA LEU A 74 1.78 -3.45 -4.12
C LEU A 74 1.10 -4.29 -3.03
N LEU A 75 0.07 -3.77 -2.38
CA LEU A 75 -0.70 -4.50 -1.37
C LEU A 75 -1.34 -5.77 -1.95
N GLN A 76 -1.88 -5.71 -3.17
CA GLN A 76 -2.37 -6.90 -3.90
C GLN A 76 -1.26 -7.92 -4.15
N THR A 77 -0.04 -7.46 -4.46
CA THR A 77 1.13 -8.34 -4.63
C THR A 77 1.49 -9.02 -3.31
N VAL A 78 1.47 -8.28 -2.20
CA VAL A 78 1.69 -8.83 -0.85
C VAL A 78 0.61 -9.86 -0.50
N ALA A 79 -0.66 -9.56 -0.78
CA ALA A 79 -1.80 -10.45 -0.52
C ALA A 79 -1.68 -11.79 -1.26
N ALA A 80 -1.13 -11.75 -2.49
CA ALA A 80 -0.92 -12.93 -3.32
C ALA A 80 0.38 -13.69 -3.00
N ASP A 81 1.26 -13.14 -2.16
CA ASP A 81 2.56 -13.72 -1.81
C ASP A 81 2.51 -14.41 -0.44
N PRO A 82 2.35 -15.75 -0.38
CA PRO A 82 2.30 -16.49 0.88
C PRO A 82 3.62 -16.40 1.66
N GLU A 83 4.74 -16.11 0.98
CA GLU A 83 6.06 -16.00 1.60
C GLU A 83 6.30 -14.64 2.29
N ALA A 84 5.45 -13.64 2.02
CA ALA A 84 5.57 -12.28 2.55
C ALA A 84 5.54 -12.23 4.08
N TYR A 85 4.80 -13.17 4.70
CA TYR A 85 4.52 -13.23 6.15
C TYR A 85 5.25 -14.36 6.88
N THR A 86 5.74 -15.38 6.17
CA THR A 86 6.43 -16.54 6.78
C THR A 86 7.91 -16.33 7.06
N GLY A 87 8.51 -15.23 6.58
CA GLY A 87 9.96 -14.98 6.59
C GLY A 87 10.64 -14.84 7.97
N GLU A 88 9.90 -14.75 9.08
CA GLU A 88 10.48 -14.66 10.44
C GLU A 88 10.21 -15.89 11.32
N SER A 89 9.30 -16.80 10.93
CA SER A 89 8.89 -17.94 11.77
C SER A 89 9.52 -19.29 11.37
N GLY A 90 10.48 -19.31 10.44
CA GLY A 90 11.07 -20.53 9.88
C GLY A 90 12.45 -20.95 10.41
N ARG A 91 13.06 -20.19 11.34
CA ARG A 91 14.45 -20.45 11.81
C ARG A 91 14.58 -21.15 13.16
N ASP A 92 13.48 -21.63 13.72
CA ASP A 92 13.47 -22.39 14.98
C ASP A 92 12.73 -23.71 14.80
N ARG A 93 13.33 -24.67 14.07
CA ARG A 93 12.91 -26.08 14.08
C ARG A 93 13.90 -27.00 13.35
N THR A 94 15.17 -27.05 13.79
CA THR A 94 16.03 -28.26 13.67
C THR A 94 17.37 -28.04 14.39
N HIS A 95 17.40 -28.16 15.72
CA HIS A 95 18.58 -28.74 16.38
C HIS A 95 18.20 -29.26 17.77
N GLY A 96 17.66 -30.48 17.79
CA GLY A 96 17.26 -31.12 19.03
C GLY A 96 16.78 -32.53 18.77
N VAL A 97 17.64 -33.38 18.21
CA VAL A 97 17.44 -34.84 18.27
C VAL A 97 18.80 -35.51 18.50
N ALA A 98 18.89 -36.05 19.73
CA ALA A 98 19.65 -37.20 20.22
C ALA A 98 21.16 -37.32 19.95
#